data_AF-B0SKP0-F1
#
_entry.id   AF-B0SKP0-F1
#
_cell.length_a   1.000
_cell.length_b   1.000
_cell.length_c   1.000
_cell.angle_alpha   90.00
_cell.angle_beta   90.00
_cell.angle_gamma   90.00
#
_symmetry.space_group_name_H-M   'P 1'
#
loop_
_entity.id
_entity.type
_entity.pdbx_description
1 polymer ?
#
loop_
_entity_poly.entity_id
_entity_poly.type
_entity_poly.pdbx_seq_one_letter_code
_entity_poly.pdbx_strand_id
1 'polypeptide(L)'
;MTPVTKSLYLQFLRCQNAFHLIRDGVVQKPSTASFGGYLEWGDYLSLCRSQFPNTPIVEKSQNREESFLASEVYIKQQMSHFGSHLRFQNFVCSVELIEYDKERDGWILWDFRPIGSIKQDILRSFFFYKKIAEGMGLRVHGFKLIRIQTKFVYKGGPILPEEFLLIDDLTSRMESESGTREEEWNSFQEVEKEAEGKSVLYSFLETKPSCRSLKTCLSPSHCAKGRESAKEIFEYRDSSELAKQWFASGYNSYDSVPDTELSPIQKIQKEAHRTGEVHFNKETLSEYLSNVTKTVAFLDFESINPYLPIYPETKPFQHIPYLYSLHIWDQETDTLTHTTYMHEDIGTDPRSAVLFHLQKDLPRGITIFSFNDFFEKLIIQESANVVPEYLEFWESVKSMFIDLALPFKKLWVYHPGQNGKASLKEILPCFSQESHFGLTIREGQDANYQYLRLIKKQVTAEEKKRVLEDLIAYCKLDSYGLFLIYRMLQERLSVI
;
A
#
# COMPACT_ATOMS: atom_id res chain seq x y z
N MET A 1 -14.06 2.34 -30.28
CA MET A 1 -13.12 1.58 -29.42
C MET A 1 -12.84 2.38 -28.16
N THR A 2 -12.70 1.72 -27.01
CA THR A 2 -12.30 2.36 -25.75
C THR A 2 -10.90 2.98 -25.90
N PRO A 3 -10.70 4.28 -25.63
CA PRO A 3 -9.38 4.90 -25.73
C PRO A 3 -8.37 4.24 -24.79
N VAL A 4 -7.13 4.09 -25.26
CA VAL A 4 -6.02 3.59 -24.43
C VAL A 4 -5.49 4.75 -23.59
N THR A 5 -5.52 4.57 -22.27
CA THR A 5 -5.01 5.52 -21.29
C THR A 5 -3.67 5.08 -20.74
N LYS A 6 -2.93 5.99 -20.09
CA LYS A 6 -1.73 5.66 -19.30
C LYS A 6 -1.96 4.46 -18.38
N SER A 7 -3.07 4.45 -17.64
CA SER A 7 -3.35 3.36 -16.69
C SER A 7 -3.52 2.01 -17.39
N LEU A 8 -4.12 1.98 -18.59
CA LEU A 8 -4.26 0.77 -19.37
C LEU A 8 -2.91 0.31 -19.91
N TYR A 9 -2.08 1.22 -20.43
CA TYR A 9 -0.72 0.90 -20.86
C TYR A 9 0.14 0.33 -19.72
N LEU A 10 0.14 0.97 -18.54
CA LEU A 10 0.84 0.44 -17.37
C LEU A 10 0.27 -0.92 -16.92
N GLN A 11 -1.04 -1.14 -17.09
CA GLN A 11 -1.65 -2.44 -16.83
C GLN A 11 -1.17 -3.50 -17.83
N PHE A 12 -1.04 -3.16 -19.11
CA PHE A 12 -0.49 -4.04 -20.13
C PHE A 12 0.93 -4.50 -19.77
N LEU A 13 1.80 -3.56 -19.37
CA LEU A 13 3.17 -3.87 -18.92
C LEU A 13 3.23 -4.74 -17.66
N ARG A 14 2.13 -4.80 -16.89
CA ARG A 14 2.00 -5.69 -15.73
C ARG A 14 1.38 -7.04 -16.09
N CYS A 15 0.41 -7.05 -16.98
CA CYS A 15 -0.32 -8.23 -17.46
C CYS A 15 -1.18 -7.86 -18.69
N GLN A 16 -0.85 -8.44 -19.84
CA GLN A 16 -1.57 -8.26 -21.11
C GLN A 16 -3.03 -8.74 -21.02
N ASN A 17 -3.29 -9.89 -20.39
CA ASN A 17 -4.65 -10.39 -20.20
C ASN A 17 -5.51 -9.39 -19.43
N ALA A 18 -4.99 -8.84 -18.32
CA ALA A 18 -5.70 -7.86 -17.53
C ALA A 18 -5.97 -6.56 -18.32
N PHE A 19 -5.06 -6.15 -19.21
CA PHE A 19 -5.30 -5.04 -20.12
C PHE A 19 -6.50 -5.30 -21.03
N HIS A 20 -6.55 -6.44 -21.73
CA HIS A 20 -7.65 -6.79 -22.62
C HIS A 20 -8.97 -6.99 -21.87
N LEU A 21 -8.94 -7.74 -20.76
CA LEU A 21 -10.12 -7.97 -19.92
C LEU A 21 -10.77 -6.66 -19.44
N ILE A 22 -9.98 -5.66 -19.07
CA ILE A 22 -10.50 -4.35 -18.66
C ILE A 22 -10.99 -3.54 -19.85
N ARG A 23 -10.21 -3.50 -20.94
CA ARG A 23 -10.51 -2.72 -22.14
C ARG A 23 -11.81 -3.17 -22.81
N ASP A 24 -12.04 -4.47 -22.83
CA ASP A 24 -13.19 -5.12 -23.46
C ASP A 24 -14.39 -5.19 -22.51
N GLY A 25 -14.27 -4.66 -21.28
CA GLY A 25 -15.35 -4.60 -20.30
C GLY A 25 -15.73 -5.94 -19.67
N VAL A 26 -14.91 -6.99 -19.87
CA VAL A 26 -15.11 -8.32 -19.27
C VAL A 26 -14.98 -8.25 -17.76
N VAL A 27 -14.03 -7.45 -17.26
CA VAL A 27 -13.85 -7.17 -15.84
C VAL A 27 -13.77 -5.67 -15.61
N GLN A 28 -14.30 -5.23 -14.48
CA GLN A 28 -14.14 -3.84 -14.08
C GLN A 28 -12.69 -3.59 -13.66
N LYS A 29 -12.17 -2.41 -14.02
CA LYS A 29 -10.89 -1.94 -13.49
C LYS A 29 -11.01 -1.84 -11.97
N PRO A 30 -10.10 -2.45 -11.19
CA PRO A 30 -10.11 -2.31 -9.74
C PRO A 30 -10.06 -0.83 -9.35
N SER A 31 -10.87 -0.46 -8.36
CA SER A 31 -10.76 0.86 -7.75
C SER A 31 -9.36 1.01 -7.16
N THR A 32 -8.60 1.99 -7.66
CA THR A 32 -7.30 2.37 -7.08
C THR A 32 -7.55 3.41 -6.01
N ALA A 33 -8.40 3.07 -5.03
CA ALA A 33 -8.60 3.92 -3.87
C ALA A 33 -7.33 3.84 -3.01
N SER A 34 -6.36 4.71 -3.30
CA SER A 34 -5.46 5.20 -2.25
C SER A 34 -6.32 6.11 -1.38
N PHE A 35 -6.96 5.53 -0.37
CA PHE A 35 -7.97 6.22 0.45
C PHE A 35 -7.41 7.55 1.00
N GLY A 36 -6.18 7.58 1.52
CA GLY A 36 -5.52 8.82 2.00
C GLY A 36 -5.08 9.81 0.91
N GLY A 37 -4.78 9.36 -0.30
CA GLY A 37 -4.17 10.17 -1.36
C GLY A 37 -5.02 11.36 -1.80
N TYR A 38 -6.34 11.21 -1.76
CA TYR A 38 -7.29 12.21 -2.27
C TYR A 38 -7.52 13.39 -1.31
N LEU A 39 -7.42 13.18 0.01
CA LEU A 39 -7.75 14.22 1.00
C LEU A 39 -6.83 15.44 0.89
N GLU A 40 -5.56 15.17 0.63
CA GLU A 40 -4.47 16.15 0.64
C GLU A 40 -4.05 16.57 -0.78
N TRP A 41 -4.65 15.96 -1.82
CA TRP A 41 -4.19 16.17 -3.22
C TRP A 41 -4.38 17.61 -3.68
N GLY A 42 -5.49 18.25 -3.28
CA GLY A 42 -5.75 19.65 -3.63
C GLY A 42 -4.71 20.61 -3.08
N ASP A 43 -4.31 20.41 -1.81
CA ASP A 43 -3.31 21.23 -1.14
C ASP A 43 -1.92 21.00 -1.75
N TYR A 44 -1.54 19.74 -1.98
CA TYR A 44 -0.29 19.39 -2.65
C TYR A 44 -0.22 19.94 -4.08
N LEU A 45 -1.29 19.80 -4.86
CA LEU A 45 -1.37 20.34 -6.21
C LEU A 45 -1.24 21.86 -6.21
N SER A 46 -1.82 22.54 -5.21
CA SER A 46 -1.70 23.99 -5.06
C SER A 46 -0.26 24.41 -4.77
N LEU A 47 0.46 23.68 -3.90
CA LEU A 47 1.89 23.89 -3.66
C LEU A 47 2.69 23.72 -4.94
N CYS A 48 2.48 22.64 -5.70
CA CYS A 48 3.17 22.42 -6.98
C CYS A 48 2.89 23.53 -7.99
N ARG A 49 1.63 23.98 -8.11
CA ARG A 49 1.23 25.03 -9.06
C ARG A 49 1.82 26.40 -8.70
N SER A 50 2.02 26.67 -7.41
CA SER A 50 2.62 27.94 -6.95
C SER A 50 4.03 28.18 -7.53
N GLN A 51 4.72 27.11 -7.95
CA GLN A 51 6.04 27.19 -8.59
C GLN A 51 6.00 27.75 -10.02
N PHE A 52 4.83 27.84 -10.65
CA PHE A 52 4.67 28.36 -12.01
C PHE A 52 3.61 29.48 -12.04
N PRO A 53 3.93 30.68 -11.53
CA PRO A 53 3.00 31.78 -11.50
C PRO A 53 2.54 32.17 -12.91
N ASN A 54 1.30 32.64 -13.04
CA ASN A 54 0.69 33.09 -14.30
C ASN A 54 0.52 32.00 -15.38
N THR A 55 0.68 30.73 -15.04
CA THR A 55 0.46 29.63 -15.99
C THR A 55 -1.03 29.28 -16.05
N PRO A 56 -1.70 29.36 -17.22
CA PRO A 56 -3.12 29.04 -17.33
C PRO A 56 -3.41 27.56 -17.05
N ILE A 57 -4.65 27.28 -16.66
CA ILE A 57 -5.12 25.94 -16.31
C ILE A 57 -6.22 25.52 -17.28
N VAL A 58 -6.11 24.31 -17.82
CA VAL A 58 -7.24 23.66 -18.49
C VAL A 58 -8.14 23.07 -17.42
N GLU A 59 -9.33 23.64 -17.27
CA GLU A 59 -10.32 23.15 -16.31
C GLU A 59 -10.89 21.78 -16.74
N LYS A 60 -11.19 20.95 -15.75
CA LYS A 60 -11.82 19.64 -16.01
C LYS A 60 -13.28 19.86 -16.39
N SER A 61 -13.63 19.55 -17.64
CA SER A 61 -15.03 19.54 -18.10
C SER A 61 -15.66 18.15 -17.97
N GLN A 62 -16.98 18.10 -17.79
CA GLN A 62 -17.76 16.86 -17.94
C GLN A 62 -17.67 16.32 -19.36
N ASN A 63 -17.57 17.21 -20.34
CA ASN A 63 -17.30 16.86 -21.72
C ASN A 63 -15.79 16.86 -21.97
N ARG A 64 -15.20 15.67 -22.04
CA ARG A 64 -13.75 15.51 -22.22
C ARG A 64 -13.22 16.20 -23.48
N GLU A 65 -14.05 16.34 -24.52
CA GLU A 65 -13.64 16.99 -25.77
C GLU A 65 -13.27 18.46 -25.56
N GLU A 66 -13.95 19.16 -24.66
CA GLU A 66 -13.66 20.57 -24.34
C GLU A 66 -12.25 20.73 -23.76
N SER A 67 -11.82 19.82 -22.88
CA SER A 67 -10.47 19.86 -22.32
C SER A 67 -9.39 19.57 -23.37
N PHE A 68 -9.64 18.69 -24.35
CA PHE A 68 -8.72 18.48 -25.48
C PHE A 68 -8.60 19.74 -26.35
N LEU A 69 -9.74 20.34 -26.72
CA LEU A 69 -9.76 21.56 -27.54
C LEU A 69 -9.07 22.73 -26.84
N ALA A 70 -9.31 22.92 -25.53
CA ALA A 70 -8.64 23.95 -24.75
C ALA A 70 -7.12 23.76 -24.72
N SER A 71 -6.66 22.51 -24.56
CA SER A 71 -5.22 22.19 -24.58
C SER A 71 -4.61 22.48 -25.96
N GLU A 72 -5.29 22.12 -27.05
CA GLU A 72 -4.82 22.42 -28.41
C GLU A 72 -4.66 23.93 -28.67
N VAL A 73 -5.54 24.76 -28.13
CA VAL A 73 -5.43 26.23 -28.27
C VAL A 73 -4.12 26.73 -27.66
N TYR A 74 -3.81 26.34 -26.42
CA TYR A 74 -2.56 26.73 -25.76
C TYR A 74 -1.33 26.17 -26.46
N ILE A 75 -1.38 24.92 -26.93
CA ILE A 75 -0.30 24.27 -27.67
C ILE A 75 -0.01 25.01 -28.99
N LYS A 76 -1.04 25.37 -29.77
CA LYS A 76 -0.89 26.14 -31.02
C LYS A 76 -0.31 27.53 -30.79
N GLN A 77 -0.57 28.11 -29.61
CA GLN A 77 0.00 29.38 -29.17
C GLN A 77 1.37 29.24 -28.50
N GLN A 78 1.94 28.02 -28.46
CA GLN A 78 3.22 27.72 -27.83
C GLN A 78 3.27 28.21 -26.37
N MET A 79 2.19 27.95 -25.63
CA MET A 79 1.98 28.45 -24.28
C MET A 79 2.03 27.30 -23.26
N SER A 80 2.84 27.49 -22.21
CA SER A 80 2.84 26.61 -21.04
C SER A 80 1.48 26.63 -20.35
N HIS A 81 0.96 25.48 -19.93
CA HIS A 81 -0.33 25.39 -19.25
C HIS A 81 -0.47 24.10 -18.43
N PHE A 82 -1.25 24.17 -17.36
CA PHE A 82 -1.56 23.03 -16.50
C PHE A 82 -2.71 22.18 -17.04
N GLY A 83 -2.68 20.89 -16.70
CA GLY A 83 -3.77 19.96 -16.97
C GLY A 83 -3.95 19.65 -18.45
N SER A 84 -2.89 19.68 -19.25
CA SER A 84 -2.94 19.44 -20.69
C SER A 84 -3.51 18.05 -21.00
N HIS A 85 -4.57 18.00 -21.79
CA HIS A 85 -5.17 16.78 -22.32
C HIS A 85 -4.69 16.54 -23.76
N LEU A 86 -4.03 15.40 -23.99
CA LEU A 86 -3.42 15.06 -25.28
C LEU A 86 -4.08 13.82 -25.88
N ARG A 87 -4.31 13.83 -27.18
CA ARG A 87 -4.88 12.72 -27.94
C ARG A 87 -4.13 12.53 -29.24
N PHE A 88 -3.71 11.29 -29.48
CA PHE A 88 -3.16 10.88 -30.76
C PHE A 88 -3.74 9.51 -31.11
N GLN A 89 -4.41 9.41 -32.27
CA GLN A 89 -5.17 8.22 -32.65
C GLN A 89 -6.16 7.82 -31.53
N ASN A 90 -6.09 6.57 -31.06
CA ASN A 90 -6.89 6.04 -29.96
C ASN A 90 -6.22 6.21 -28.57
N PHE A 91 -5.04 6.82 -28.49
CA PHE A 91 -4.32 7.07 -27.24
C PHE A 91 -4.70 8.42 -26.64
N VAL A 92 -4.94 8.43 -25.33
CA VAL A 92 -5.25 9.66 -24.59
C VAL A 92 -4.48 9.73 -23.27
N CYS A 93 -4.01 10.92 -22.92
CA CYS A 93 -3.40 11.19 -21.63
C CYS A 93 -3.73 12.59 -21.10
N SER A 94 -3.43 12.79 -19.82
CA SER A 94 -3.40 14.09 -19.18
C SER A 94 -2.00 14.27 -18.58
N VAL A 95 -1.39 15.40 -18.85
CA VAL A 95 -0.08 15.82 -18.32
C VAL A 95 -0.32 16.95 -17.33
N GLU A 96 0.33 16.91 -16.16
CA GLU A 96 0.05 17.88 -15.09
C GLU A 96 0.45 19.31 -15.49
N LEU A 97 1.60 19.45 -16.16
CA LEU A 97 2.04 20.69 -16.80
C LEU A 97 2.80 20.34 -18.09
N ILE A 98 2.48 21.05 -19.17
CA ILE A 98 3.33 21.10 -20.36
C ILE A 98 3.97 22.49 -20.43
N GLU A 99 5.30 22.54 -20.44
CA GLU A 99 6.07 23.79 -20.45
C GLU A 99 6.70 23.97 -21.84
N TYR A 100 6.46 25.12 -22.47
CA TYR A 100 7.09 25.46 -23.75
C TYR A 100 8.45 26.11 -23.49
N ASP A 101 9.52 25.45 -23.95
CA ASP A 101 10.88 25.96 -23.94
C ASP A 101 11.12 26.78 -25.22
N LYS A 102 11.11 28.10 -25.06
CA LYS A 102 11.32 29.05 -26.17
C LYS A 102 12.73 28.99 -26.74
N GLU A 103 13.74 28.65 -25.93
CA GLU A 103 15.13 28.64 -26.38
C GLU A 103 15.40 27.45 -27.28
N ARG A 104 14.81 26.31 -26.94
CA ARG A 104 14.98 25.07 -27.70
C ARG A 104 13.91 24.86 -28.75
N ASP A 105 12.83 25.63 -28.75
CA ASP A 105 11.63 25.39 -29.55
C ASP A 105 11.13 23.95 -29.37
N GLY A 106 10.62 23.69 -28.18
CA GLY A 106 10.12 22.37 -27.81
C GLY A 106 9.42 22.37 -26.47
N TRP A 107 9.08 21.17 -26.00
CA TRP A 107 8.23 20.97 -24.84
C TRP A 107 8.92 20.14 -23.76
N ILE A 108 8.68 20.54 -22.52
CA ILE A 108 9.03 19.81 -21.30
C ILE A 108 7.75 19.29 -20.67
N LEU A 109 7.69 17.98 -20.42
CA LEU A 109 6.55 17.34 -19.77
C LEU A 109 6.79 17.27 -18.27
N TRP A 110 5.81 17.69 -17.48
CA TRP A 110 5.85 17.63 -16.03
C TRP A 110 4.79 16.68 -15.46
N ASP A 111 5.16 15.91 -14.43
CA ASP A 111 4.24 15.11 -13.61
C ASP A 111 4.44 15.49 -12.13
N PHE A 112 3.36 15.48 -11.35
CA PHE A 112 3.37 15.84 -9.93
C PHE A 112 2.92 14.64 -9.10
N ARG A 113 3.78 14.15 -8.21
CA ARG A 113 3.51 12.93 -7.43
C ARG A 113 3.84 13.11 -5.95
N PRO A 114 2.87 12.95 -5.02
CA PRO A 114 3.13 13.01 -3.59
C PRO A 114 3.81 11.70 -3.15
N ILE A 115 5.09 11.56 -3.47
CA ILE A 115 5.90 10.37 -3.22
C ILE A 115 7.29 10.78 -2.71
N GLY A 116 7.93 9.89 -1.96
CA GLY A 116 9.31 10.10 -1.53
C GLY A 116 10.38 9.59 -2.51
N SER A 117 10.03 8.65 -3.39
CA SER A 117 11.00 7.97 -4.26
C SER A 117 10.45 7.70 -5.67
N ILE A 118 11.32 7.80 -6.66
CA ILE A 118 10.98 7.62 -8.08
C ILE A 118 10.92 6.12 -8.39
N LYS A 119 9.76 5.64 -8.83
CA LYS A 119 9.53 4.26 -9.29
C LYS A 119 9.53 4.18 -10.81
N GLN A 120 9.86 2.99 -11.34
CA GLN A 120 9.92 2.73 -12.79
C GLN A 120 8.61 3.04 -13.55
N ASP A 121 7.45 2.84 -12.91
CA ASP A 121 6.15 3.16 -13.52
C ASP A 121 5.99 4.67 -13.86
N ILE A 122 6.76 5.56 -13.23
CA ILE A 122 6.76 6.99 -13.54
C ILE A 122 7.46 7.25 -14.88
N LEU A 123 8.60 6.62 -15.14
CA LEU A 123 9.30 6.74 -16.42
C LEU A 123 8.46 6.17 -17.56
N ARG A 124 7.80 5.03 -17.34
CA ARG A 124 6.82 4.47 -18.29
C ARG A 124 5.64 5.40 -18.53
N SER A 125 5.20 6.15 -17.51
CA SER A 125 4.16 7.18 -17.66
C SER A 125 4.64 8.32 -18.56
N PHE A 126 5.83 8.86 -18.30
CA PHE A 126 6.43 9.90 -19.16
C PHE A 126 6.65 9.43 -20.58
N PHE A 127 7.08 8.18 -20.78
CA PHE A 127 7.26 7.62 -22.10
C PHE A 127 5.93 7.54 -22.87
N PHE A 128 4.87 7.11 -22.19
CA PHE A 128 3.51 7.12 -22.76
C PHE A 128 3.09 8.55 -23.15
N TYR A 129 3.33 9.54 -22.30
CA TYR A 129 3.02 10.94 -22.62
C TYR A 129 3.84 11.45 -23.81
N LYS A 130 5.14 11.13 -23.86
CA LYS A 130 6.05 11.47 -24.96
C LYS A 130 5.50 10.97 -26.29
N LYS A 131 5.12 9.69 -26.38
CA LYS A 131 4.60 9.08 -27.61
C LYS A 131 3.35 9.78 -28.14
N ILE A 132 2.44 10.17 -27.24
CA ILE A 132 1.23 10.90 -27.63
C ILE A 132 1.58 12.31 -28.09
N ALA A 133 2.40 13.03 -27.31
CA ALA A 133 2.82 14.40 -27.64
C ALA A 133 3.57 14.46 -28.99
N GLU A 134 4.54 13.57 -29.22
CA GLU A 134 5.28 13.49 -30.49
C GLU A 134 4.38 13.05 -31.65
N GLY A 135 3.42 12.15 -31.41
CA GLY A 135 2.40 11.81 -32.41
C GLY A 135 1.54 13.01 -32.82
N MET A 136 1.29 13.95 -31.91
CA MET A 136 0.64 15.24 -32.22
C MET A 136 1.58 16.25 -32.91
N GLY A 137 2.84 15.88 -33.17
CA GLY A 137 3.85 16.74 -33.78
C GLY A 137 4.61 17.62 -32.79
N LEU A 138 4.50 17.38 -31.48
CA LEU A 138 5.20 18.16 -30.47
C LEU A 138 6.62 17.62 -30.25
N ARG A 139 7.63 18.48 -30.38
CA ARG A 139 9.01 18.12 -30.07
C ARG A 139 9.24 18.12 -28.55
N VAL A 140 9.23 16.94 -27.94
CA VAL A 140 9.48 16.78 -26.50
C VAL A 140 10.97 16.54 -26.25
N HIS A 141 11.58 17.34 -25.37
CA HIS A 141 13.01 17.18 -25.04
C HIS A 141 13.30 17.23 -23.53
N GLY A 142 12.28 17.30 -22.68
CA GLY A 142 12.48 17.38 -21.24
C GLY A 142 11.40 16.65 -20.46
N PHE A 143 11.80 16.06 -19.34
CA PHE A 143 10.91 15.35 -18.43
C PHE A 143 11.24 15.76 -17.00
N LYS A 144 10.31 16.40 -16.30
CA LYS A 144 10.54 16.88 -14.94
C LYS A 144 9.46 16.37 -13.99
N LEU A 145 9.87 15.96 -12.80
CA LEU A 145 8.98 15.45 -11.76
C LEU A 145 9.02 16.37 -10.55
N ILE A 146 7.85 16.79 -10.06
CA ILE A 146 7.73 17.35 -8.72
C ILE A 146 7.30 16.25 -7.76
N ARG A 147 8.08 16.07 -6.69
CA ARG A 147 7.80 15.14 -5.59
C ARG A 147 8.06 15.76 -4.22
N ILE A 148 7.82 15.01 -3.15
CA ILE A 148 7.97 15.49 -1.77
C ILE A 148 9.39 15.24 -1.24
N GLN A 149 9.97 16.24 -0.58
CA GLN A 149 11.16 16.11 0.27
C GLN A 149 10.79 15.40 1.58
N THR A 150 10.98 14.08 1.66
CA THR A 150 10.61 13.32 2.86
C THR A 150 11.46 13.63 4.09
N LYS A 151 12.58 14.35 3.93
CA LYS A 151 13.39 14.84 5.05
C LYS A 151 12.91 16.19 5.60
N PHE A 152 11.93 16.84 4.96
CA PHE A 152 11.37 18.11 5.42
C PHE A 152 10.79 17.94 6.81
N VAL A 153 11.19 18.79 7.75
CA VAL A 153 10.67 18.81 9.12
C VAL A 153 9.81 20.06 9.27
N TYR A 154 8.53 19.86 9.49
CA TYR A 154 7.59 20.96 9.62
C TYR A 154 7.76 21.68 10.96
N LYS A 155 7.88 23.01 10.94
CA LYS A 155 8.10 23.83 12.15
C LYS A 155 6.85 24.55 12.65
N GLY A 156 5.69 24.29 12.05
CA GLY A 156 4.47 25.07 12.26
C GLY A 156 4.36 26.22 11.26
N GLY A 157 3.13 26.62 10.93
CA GLY A 157 2.84 27.71 9.98
C GLY A 157 2.65 27.25 8.53
N PRO A 158 2.81 28.13 7.53
CA PRO A 158 2.68 27.75 6.13
C PRO A 158 3.82 26.85 5.66
N ILE A 159 3.52 25.86 4.83
CA ILE A 159 4.53 25.03 4.15
C ILE A 159 5.06 25.80 2.94
N LEU A 160 6.35 26.12 2.95
CA LEU A 160 7.02 26.79 1.83
C LEU A 160 7.39 25.75 0.76
N PRO A 161 6.95 25.91 -0.51
CA PRO A 161 7.18 24.90 -1.52
C PRO A 161 8.66 24.64 -1.81
N GLU A 162 9.54 25.64 -1.71
CA GLU A 162 11.00 25.52 -1.93
C GLU A 162 11.70 24.59 -0.93
N GLU A 163 11.14 24.41 0.27
CA GLU A 163 11.66 23.49 1.28
C GLU A 163 11.02 22.09 1.20
N PHE A 164 9.77 22.06 0.75
CA PHE A 164 8.92 20.86 0.78
C PHE A 164 8.95 20.04 -0.52
N LEU A 165 9.11 20.70 -1.66
CA LEU A 165 9.10 20.07 -2.97
C LEU A 165 10.51 19.81 -3.48
N LEU A 166 10.66 18.71 -4.21
CA LEU A 166 11.85 18.39 -4.99
C LEU A 166 11.48 18.34 -6.47
N ILE A 167 12.27 19.03 -7.27
CA ILE A 167 12.17 19.01 -8.73
C ILE A 167 13.31 18.12 -9.25
N ASP A 168 12.96 16.96 -9.78
CA ASP A 168 13.92 16.08 -10.44
C ASP A 168 13.83 16.25 -11.96
N ASP A 169 14.95 16.50 -12.62
CA ASP A 169 15.07 16.37 -14.07
C ASP A 169 15.38 14.91 -14.42
N LEU A 170 14.44 14.26 -15.11
CA LEU A 170 14.52 12.85 -15.48
C LEU A 170 14.98 12.67 -16.94
N THR A 171 15.36 13.74 -17.64
CA THR A 171 15.63 13.73 -19.07
C THR A 171 16.75 12.76 -19.44
N SER A 172 17.92 12.89 -18.82
CA SER A 172 19.05 11.98 -19.09
C SER A 172 18.74 10.52 -18.75
N ARG A 173 17.93 10.28 -17.71
CA ARG A 173 17.49 8.92 -17.37
C ARG A 173 16.54 8.36 -18.43
N MET A 174 15.58 9.16 -18.89
CA MET A 174 14.67 8.81 -19.98
C MET A 174 15.42 8.50 -21.28
N GLU A 175 16.47 9.26 -21.59
CA GLU A 175 17.34 9.01 -22.74
C GLU A 175 18.11 7.69 -22.60
N SER A 176 18.72 7.45 -21.42
CA SER A 176 19.48 6.22 -21.17
C SER A 176 18.62 4.95 -21.19
N GLU A 177 17.35 5.04 -20.79
CA GLU A 177 16.40 3.92 -20.79
C GLU A 177 15.55 3.87 -22.08
N SER A 178 15.80 4.73 -23.07
CA SER A 178 14.97 4.89 -24.27
C SER A 178 14.78 3.58 -25.05
N GLY A 179 15.86 2.84 -25.32
CA GLY A 179 15.80 1.58 -26.07
C GLY A 179 14.84 0.57 -25.43
N THR A 180 14.97 0.34 -24.12
CA THR A 180 14.06 -0.56 -23.38
C THR A 180 12.60 -0.07 -23.41
N ARG A 181 12.37 1.24 -23.32
CA ARG A 181 11.02 1.80 -23.38
C ARG A 181 10.40 1.71 -24.78
N GLU A 182 11.20 1.90 -25.82
CA GLU A 182 10.81 1.68 -27.22
C GLU A 182 10.43 0.22 -27.45
N GLU A 183 11.21 -0.73 -26.95
CA GLU A 183 10.87 -2.16 -27.01
C GLU A 183 9.54 -2.48 -26.32
N GLU A 184 9.33 -1.95 -25.10
CA GLU A 184 8.06 -2.10 -24.36
C GLU A 184 6.87 -1.51 -25.15
N TRP A 185 7.07 -0.37 -25.82
CA TRP A 185 6.04 0.29 -26.61
C TRP A 185 5.75 -0.41 -27.94
N ASN A 186 6.79 -0.85 -28.65
CA ASN A 186 6.64 -1.61 -29.90
C ASN A 186 5.90 -2.92 -29.64
N SER A 187 6.29 -3.65 -28.59
CA SER A 187 5.56 -4.85 -28.15
C SER A 187 4.10 -4.57 -27.83
N PHE A 188 3.81 -3.43 -27.21
CA PHE A 188 2.44 -3.00 -26.95
C PHE A 188 1.65 -2.72 -28.23
N GLN A 189 2.23 -1.99 -29.19
CA GLN A 189 1.58 -1.69 -30.47
C GLN A 189 1.37 -2.94 -31.33
N GLU A 190 2.31 -3.88 -31.33
CA GLU A 190 2.19 -5.16 -32.02
C GLU A 190 0.99 -5.96 -31.49
N VAL A 191 0.91 -6.15 -30.17
CA VAL A 191 -0.23 -6.86 -29.56
C VAL A 191 -1.55 -6.13 -29.81
N GLU A 192 -1.55 -4.80 -29.77
CA GLU A 192 -2.75 -4.03 -30.05
C GLU A 192 -3.25 -4.24 -31.49
N LYS A 193 -2.34 -4.19 -32.46
CA LYS A 193 -2.63 -4.41 -33.87
C LYS A 193 -3.09 -5.85 -34.14
N GLU A 194 -2.48 -6.83 -33.48
CA GLU A 194 -2.86 -8.25 -33.62
C GLU A 194 -4.26 -8.54 -33.07
N ALA A 195 -4.64 -7.86 -31.98
CA ALA A 195 -5.94 -7.97 -31.33
C ALA A 195 -7.06 -7.21 -32.07
N GLU A 196 -6.73 -6.32 -33.00
CA GLU A 196 -7.72 -5.54 -33.74
C GLU A 196 -8.65 -6.45 -34.55
N GLY A 197 -9.95 -6.40 -34.24
CA GLY A 197 -10.98 -7.21 -34.91
C GLY A 197 -10.96 -8.70 -34.56
N LYS A 198 -10.17 -9.13 -33.56
CA LYS A 198 -10.10 -10.53 -33.12
C LYS A 198 -10.51 -10.70 -31.66
N SER A 199 -11.03 -11.88 -31.34
CA SER A 199 -11.21 -12.28 -29.94
C SER A 199 -9.85 -12.66 -29.35
N VAL A 200 -9.50 -12.06 -28.22
CA VAL A 200 -8.26 -12.37 -27.51
C VAL A 200 -8.47 -13.64 -26.68
N LEU A 201 -7.63 -14.65 -26.89
CA LEU A 201 -7.61 -15.82 -26.02
C LEU A 201 -6.85 -15.48 -24.75
N TYR A 202 -7.54 -15.57 -23.60
CA TYR A 202 -6.91 -15.38 -22.30
C TYR A 202 -6.23 -16.68 -21.85
N SER A 203 -4.93 -16.62 -21.60
CA SER A 203 -4.20 -17.76 -21.05
C SER A 203 -3.04 -17.30 -20.18
N PHE A 204 -2.77 -18.04 -19.12
CA PHE A 204 -1.58 -17.87 -18.29
C PHE A 204 -0.34 -18.48 -18.97
N LEU A 205 -0.49 -19.35 -19.97
CA LEU A 205 0.62 -20.02 -20.66
C LEU A 205 0.81 -19.55 -22.11
N GLU A 206 -0.27 -19.17 -22.79
CA GLU A 206 -0.26 -18.81 -24.21
C GLU A 206 -0.46 -17.30 -24.39
N THR A 207 0.23 -16.73 -25.39
CA THR A 207 0.79 -15.36 -25.40
C THR A 207 1.86 -15.22 -24.32
N LYS A 208 3.13 -15.04 -24.71
CA LYS A 208 4.31 -14.94 -23.82
C LYS A 208 3.91 -14.41 -22.43
N PRO A 209 3.84 -15.25 -21.39
CA PRO A 209 3.01 -14.90 -20.25
C PRO A 209 3.59 -13.70 -19.52
N SER A 210 2.87 -12.59 -19.62
CA SER A 210 3.14 -11.36 -18.87
C SER A 210 2.42 -11.35 -17.51
N CYS A 211 1.54 -12.33 -17.24
CA CYS A 211 0.90 -12.46 -15.94
C CYS A 211 1.93 -12.88 -14.89
N ARG A 212 2.07 -12.08 -13.84
CA ARG A 212 3.10 -12.31 -12.82
C ARG A 212 2.73 -13.41 -11.83
N SER A 213 1.43 -13.64 -11.57
CA SER A 213 0.96 -14.59 -10.57
C SER A 213 -0.55 -14.81 -10.68
N LEU A 214 -1.01 -16.07 -10.57
CA LEU A 214 -2.45 -16.37 -10.46
C LEU A 214 -3.05 -15.89 -9.14
N LYS A 215 -2.26 -15.81 -8.06
CA LYS A 215 -2.70 -15.31 -6.74
C LYS A 215 -3.20 -13.86 -6.79
N THR A 216 -2.62 -13.04 -7.66
CA THR A 216 -2.99 -11.62 -7.83
C THR A 216 -3.63 -11.34 -9.19
N CYS A 217 -4.02 -12.40 -9.91
CA CYS A 217 -4.63 -12.28 -11.23
C CYS A 217 -6.02 -11.67 -11.10
N LEU A 218 -6.31 -10.70 -11.98
CA LEU A 218 -7.61 -10.02 -12.01
C LEU A 218 -8.76 -10.98 -12.40
N SER A 219 -8.47 -12.01 -13.18
CA SER A 219 -9.47 -13.01 -13.57
C SER A 219 -8.85 -14.40 -13.80
N PRO A 220 -8.63 -15.17 -12.72
CA PRO A 220 -8.11 -16.53 -12.82
C PRO A 220 -8.99 -17.45 -13.68
N SER A 221 -10.31 -17.28 -13.65
CA SER A 221 -11.28 -18.07 -14.44
C SER A 221 -11.10 -17.93 -15.95
N HIS A 222 -10.59 -16.79 -16.42
CA HIS A 222 -10.25 -16.59 -17.83
C HIS A 222 -8.81 -17.04 -18.12
N CYS A 223 -7.85 -16.70 -17.25
CA CYS A 223 -6.44 -16.97 -17.52
C CYS A 223 -6.03 -18.44 -17.30
N ALA A 224 -6.72 -19.17 -16.44
CA ALA A 224 -6.41 -20.55 -16.07
C ALA A 224 -7.68 -21.41 -16.05
N LYS A 225 -8.51 -21.30 -17.10
CA LYS A 225 -9.78 -22.01 -17.21
C LYS A 225 -9.60 -23.52 -17.01
N GLY A 226 -10.32 -24.10 -16.05
CA GLY A 226 -10.22 -25.52 -15.67
C GLY A 226 -9.01 -25.86 -14.79
N ARG A 227 -8.19 -24.86 -14.42
CA ARG A 227 -7.03 -24.98 -13.52
C ARG A 227 -7.00 -23.82 -12.51
N GLU A 228 -8.17 -23.31 -12.13
CA GLU A 228 -8.32 -22.15 -11.25
C GLU A 228 -7.77 -22.43 -9.84
N SER A 229 -7.80 -23.70 -9.40
CA SER A 229 -7.18 -24.16 -8.15
C SER A 229 -5.67 -23.88 -8.09
N ALA A 230 -5.02 -23.70 -9.25
CA ALA A 230 -3.60 -23.45 -9.32
C ALA A 230 -3.17 -22.12 -8.71
N LYS A 231 -4.09 -21.28 -8.21
CA LYS A 231 -3.73 -20.21 -7.28
C LYS A 231 -2.91 -20.73 -6.08
N GLU A 232 -3.15 -21.96 -5.62
CA GLU A 232 -2.52 -22.58 -4.46
C GLU A 232 -1.00 -22.68 -4.60
N ILE A 233 -0.49 -23.03 -5.78
CA ILE A 233 0.96 -23.12 -6.00
C ILE A 233 1.65 -21.74 -5.94
N PHE A 234 0.91 -20.65 -6.17
CA PHE A 234 1.38 -19.26 -5.98
C PHE A 234 1.21 -18.76 -4.53
N GLU A 235 0.60 -19.55 -3.66
CA GLU A 235 0.45 -19.27 -2.23
C GLU A 235 1.55 -19.92 -1.37
N TYR A 236 2.32 -20.85 -1.93
CA TYR A 236 3.58 -21.26 -1.34
C TYR A 236 4.46 -20.05 -1.02
N ARG A 237 5.11 -20.09 0.14
CA ARG A 237 6.03 -19.06 0.57
C ARG A 237 7.19 -18.96 -0.42
N ASP A 238 7.51 -17.74 -0.83
CA ASP A 238 8.61 -17.42 -1.73
C ASP A 238 8.59 -18.19 -3.07
N SER A 239 7.41 -18.59 -3.56
CA SER A 239 7.26 -19.42 -4.76
C SER A 239 7.15 -18.64 -6.07
N SER A 240 7.30 -17.31 -6.10
CA SER A 240 6.85 -16.47 -7.22
C SER A 240 7.24 -16.97 -8.62
N GLU A 241 8.51 -17.28 -8.88
CA GLU A 241 8.96 -17.80 -10.18
C GLU A 241 8.79 -19.31 -10.31
N LEU A 242 8.99 -20.07 -9.22
CA LEU A 242 8.79 -21.52 -9.20
C LEU A 242 7.35 -21.90 -9.51
N ALA A 243 6.38 -21.16 -8.99
CA ALA A 243 4.96 -21.36 -9.22
C ALA A 243 4.58 -21.24 -10.71
N LYS A 244 5.28 -20.39 -11.48
CA LYS A 244 5.07 -20.33 -12.94
C LYS A 244 5.57 -21.60 -13.62
N GLN A 245 6.73 -22.10 -13.20
CA GLN A 245 7.30 -23.35 -13.71
C GLN A 245 6.41 -24.54 -13.35
N TRP A 246 5.96 -24.62 -12.10
CA TRP A 246 5.00 -25.61 -11.63
C TRP A 246 3.70 -25.57 -12.43
N PHE A 247 3.15 -24.37 -12.68
CA PHE A 247 1.96 -24.24 -13.51
C PHE A 247 2.21 -24.74 -14.95
N ALA A 248 3.36 -24.44 -15.54
CA ALA A 248 3.73 -24.92 -16.87
C ALA A 248 3.90 -26.44 -16.91
N SER A 249 4.44 -27.04 -15.84
CA SER A 249 4.60 -28.50 -15.66
C SER A 249 3.29 -29.23 -15.33
N GLY A 250 2.16 -28.51 -15.23
CA GLY A 250 0.85 -29.10 -14.99
C GLY A 250 0.42 -29.14 -13.51
N TYR A 251 1.28 -28.76 -12.56
CA TYR A 251 0.92 -28.66 -11.15
C TYR A 251 -0.12 -27.57 -10.92
N ASN A 252 -1.04 -27.81 -9.98
CA ASN A 252 -2.24 -26.99 -9.79
C ASN A 252 -2.81 -26.98 -8.37
N SER A 253 -2.08 -27.56 -7.41
CA SER A 253 -2.44 -27.61 -5.99
C SER A 253 -1.21 -27.76 -5.11
N TYR A 254 -1.36 -27.58 -3.79
CA TYR A 254 -0.28 -27.89 -2.85
C TYR A 254 0.23 -29.33 -3.01
N ASP A 255 -0.67 -30.31 -3.11
CA ASP A 255 -0.34 -31.73 -3.18
C ASP A 255 0.42 -32.11 -4.47
N SER A 256 0.09 -31.45 -5.59
CA SER A 256 0.65 -31.77 -6.90
C SER A 256 2.15 -31.50 -7.06
N VAL A 257 2.75 -30.64 -6.23
CA VAL A 257 4.17 -30.26 -6.35
C VAL A 257 5.05 -31.29 -5.63
N PRO A 258 6.06 -31.90 -6.29
CA PRO A 258 6.94 -32.88 -5.66
C PRO A 258 7.78 -32.32 -4.51
N ASP A 259 7.99 -33.10 -3.45
CA ASP A 259 8.78 -32.68 -2.28
C ASP A 259 10.24 -32.36 -2.61
N THR A 260 10.77 -32.87 -3.71
CA THR A 260 12.12 -32.56 -4.21
C THR A 260 12.25 -31.12 -4.72
N GLU A 261 11.13 -30.48 -5.03
CA GLU A 261 11.07 -29.08 -5.50
C GLU A 261 10.72 -28.10 -4.38
N LEU A 262 10.40 -28.60 -3.18
CA LEU A 262 9.95 -27.79 -2.05
C LEU A 262 11.07 -27.54 -1.04
N SER A 263 11.19 -26.29 -0.62
CA SER A 263 11.96 -25.90 0.57
C SER A 263 11.33 -26.47 1.86
N PRO A 264 12.07 -26.53 2.99
CA PRO A 264 11.51 -27.03 4.25
C PRO A 264 10.22 -26.34 4.70
N ILE A 265 10.13 -25.01 4.54
CA ILE A 265 8.92 -24.24 4.88
C ILE A 265 7.75 -24.54 3.95
N GLN A 266 8.02 -24.82 2.67
CA GLN A 266 6.96 -25.18 1.72
C GLN A 266 6.47 -26.61 1.99
N LYS A 267 7.34 -27.53 2.43
CA LYS A 267 6.90 -28.87 2.89
C LYS A 267 5.93 -28.78 4.07
N ILE A 268 6.15 -27.87 5.01
CA ILE A 268 5.20 -27.58 6.10
C ILE A 268 3.85 -27.16 5.54
N GLN A 269 3.83 -26.23 4.57
CA GLN A 269 2.58 -25.80 3.95
C GLN A 269 1.86 -26.95 3.25
N LYS A 270 2.59 -27.76 2.47
CA LYS A 270 2.05 -28.93 1.77
C LYS A 270 1.40 -29.90 2.76
N GLU A 271 2.12 -30.25 3.82
CA GLU A 271 1.63 -31.19 4.83
C GLU A 271 0.35 -30.66 5.49
N ALA A 272 0.37 -29.41 5.96
CA ALA A 272 -0.78 -28.80 6.63
C ALA A 272 -2.02 -28.70 5.72
N HIS A 273 -1.84 -28.40 4.43
CA HIS A 273 -2.93 -28.38 3.46
C HIS A 273 -3.43 -29.78 3.10
N ARG A 274 -2.56 -30.79 3.11
CA ARG A 274 -2.91 -32.19 2.85
C ARG A 274 -3.70 -32.81 4.01
N THR A 275 -3.25 -32.59 5.24
CA THR A 275 -3.88 -33.17 6.44
C THR A 275 -5.04 -32.33 6.96
N GLY A 276 -5.07 -31.04 6.64
CA GLY A 276 -5.96 -30.08 7.28
C GLY A 276 -5.54 -29.72 8.71
N GLU A 277 -4.39 -30.21 9.18
CA GLU A 277 -3.92 -30.02 10.55
C GLU A 277 -2.97 -28.83 10.66
N VAL A 278 -2.92 -28.27 11.87
CA VAL A 278 -1.99 -27.18 12.20
C VAL A 278 -0.59 -27.75 12.39
N HIS A 279 0.38 -27.22 11.66
CA HIS A 279 1.79 -27.43 11.99
C HIS A 279 2.15 -26.62 13.23
N PHE A 280 2.83 -27.26 14.19
CA PHE A 280 3.22 -26.64 15.46
C PHE A 280 4.59 -27.15 15.92
N ASN A 281 5.61 -26.31 15.83
CA ASN A 281 6.97 -26.57 16.30
C ASN A 281 7.09 -26.18 17.78
N LYS A 282 6.82 -27.15 18.66
CA LYS A 282 6.74 -26.94 20.10
C LYS A 282 8.07 -26.50 20.71
N GLU A 283 9.18 -27.09 20.27
CA GLU A 283 10.51 -26.83 20.82
C GLU A 283 10.93 -25.38 20.57
N THR A 284 10.85 -24.93 19.32
CA THR A 284 11.26 -23.56 18.93
C THR A 284 10.36 -22.52 19.57
N LEU A 285 9.06 -22.79 19.64
CA LEU A 285 8.11 -21.87 20.26
C LEU A 285 8.31 -21.76 21.78
N SER A 286 8.60 -22.88 22.45
CA SER A 286 8.90 -22.89 23.89
C SER A 286 10.16 -22.09 24.21
N GLU A 287 11.21 -22.23 23.39
CA GLU A 287 12.44 -21.44 23.52
C GLU A 287 12.15 -19.94 23.31
N TYR A 288 11.38 -19.59 22.27
CA TYR A 288 11.04 -18.21 21.96
C TYR A 288 10.24 -17.51 23.07
N LEU A 289 9.34 -18.24 23.73
CA LEU A 289 8.47 -17.71 24.79
C LEU A 289 9.02 -17.96 26.20
N SER A 290 10.25 -18.43 26.34
CA SER A 290 10.85 -18.85 27.62
C SER A 290 10.96 -17.74 28.67
N ASN A 291 11.10 -16.48 28.24
CA ASN A 291 11.27 -15.32 29.12
C ASN A 291 10.01 -14.44 29.24
N VAL A 292 8.84 -14.98 28.87
CA VAL A 292 7.57 -14.27 29.01
C VAL A 292 7.17 -14.18 30.48
N THR A 293 6.79 -12.99 30.93
CA THR A 293 6.29 -12.78 32.30
C THR A 293 4.90 -13.37 32.50
N LYS A 294 4.53 -13.65 33.74
CA LYS A 294 3.21 -14.21 34.08
C LYS A 294 2.04 -13.28 33.75
N THR A 295 2.23 -11.98 33.95
CA THR A 295 1.30 -10.96 33.47
C THR A 295 1.84 -10.46 32.13
N VAL A 296 1.01 -10.34 31.10
CA VAL A 296 1.43 -9.90 29.76
C VAL A 296 0.52 -8.80 29.23
N ALA A 297 1.09 -7.87 28.47
CA ALA A 297 0.37 -6.81 27.77
C ALA A 297 0.24 -7.16 26.29
N PHE A 298 -0.87 -6.78 25.66
CA PHE A 298 -1.11 -6.85 24.22
C PHE A 298 -1.41 -5.45 23.72
N LEU A 299 -0.47 -4.88 22.97
CA LEU A 299 -0.48 -3.49 22.56
C LEU A 299 -0.61 -3.38 21.04
N ASP A 300 -1.54 -2.53 20.61
CA ASP A 300 -1.77 -2.16 19.22
C ASP A 300 -1.99 -0.64 19.13
N PHE A 301 -1.49 0.00 18.06
CA PHE A 301 -1.63 1.43 17.81
C PHE A 301 -2.33 1.70 16.48
N GLU A 302 -3.15 2.75 16.46
CA GLU A 302 -3.55 3.41 15.22
C GLU A 302 -2.82 4.73 15.03
N SER A 303 -2.47 5.02 13.78
CA SER A 303 -1.74 6.24 13.41
C SER A 303 -2.22 6.81 12.09
N ILE A 304 -2.07 8.13 11.94
CA ILE A 304 -2.12 8.80 10.64
C ILE A 304 -0.71 8.92 10.06
N ASN A 305 -0.59 8.98 8.74
CA ASN A 305 0.68 9.23 8.06
C ASN A 305 0.52 10.21 6.88
N PRO A 306 0.08 11.45 7.15
CA PRO A 306 -0.19 12.45 6.12
C PRO A 306 1.08 12.77 5.34
N TYR A 307 0.94 13.06 4.05
CA TYR A 307 2.08 13.55 3.28
C TYR A 307 2.24 15.06 3.36
N LEU A 308 1.21 15.79 3.82
CA LEU A 308 1.36 17.17 4.28
C LEU A 308 1.42 17.16 5.82
N PRO A 309 2.61 17.38 6.42
CA PRO A 309 2.78 17.45 7.86
C PRO A 309 1.75 18.36 8.55
N ILE A 310 1.21 17.92 9.68
CA ILE A 310 0.12 18.61 10.40
C ILE A 310 0.64 19.24 11.69
N TYR A 311 1.49 18.53 12.43
CA TYR A 311 2.02 18.97 13.72
C TYR A 311 3.50 19.34 13.62
N PRO A 312 3.99 20.35 14.37
CA PRO A 312 5.40 20.68 14.41
C PRO A 312 6.28 19.46 14.72
N GLU A 313 7.51 19.45 14.22
CA GLU A 313 8.44 18.32 14.34
C GLU A 313 7.87 17.00 13.78
N THR A 314 7.10 17.08 12.68
CA THR A 314 6.71 15.91 11.87
C THR A 314 7.27 16.02 10.44
N LYS A 315 7.44 14.86 9.80
CA LYS A 315 7.89 14.73 8.41
C LYS A 315 6.77 14.16 7.52
N PRO A 316 6.83 14.36 6.20
CA PRO A 316 5.89 13.71 5.28
C PRO A 316 5.90 12.19 5.44
N PHE A 317 4.72 11.58 5.42
CA PHE A 317 4.50 10.13 5.58
C PHE A 317 4.93 9.56 6.94
N GLN A 318 5.27 10.42 7.91
CA GLN A 318 5.61 9.98 9.26
C GLN A 318 4.34 9.50 9.98
N HIS A 319 4.45 8.37 10.68
CA HIS A 319 3.36 7.87 11.50
C HIS A 319 3.19 8.71 12.77
N ILE A 320 1.97 9.15 13.03
CA ILE A 320 1.59 9.92 14.21
C ILE A 320 0.47 9.15 14.93
N PRO A 321 0.73 8.58 16.11
CA PRO A 321 -0.27 7.79 16.82
C PRO A 321 -1.39 8.69 17.34
N TYR A 322 -2.62 8.21 17.27
CA TYR A 322 -3.78 8.90 17.88
C TYR A 322 -4.62 8.00 18.78
N LEU A 323 -4.42 6.69 18.69
CA LEU A 323 -5.16 5.69 19.46
C LEU A 323 -4.24 4.53 19.79
N TYR A 324 -4.38 3.99 20.99
CA TYR A 324 -3.89 2.65 21.30
C TYR A 324 -4.96 1.83 22.00
N SER A 325 -4.87 0.52 21.85
CA SER A 325 -5.60 -0.44 22.65
C SER A 325 -4.63 -1.34 23.40
N LEU A 326 -4.90 -1.55 24.68
CA LEU A 326 -4.05 -2.32 25.58
C LEU A 326 -4.91 -3.33 26.35
N HIS A 327 -4.65 -4.61 26.11
CA HIS A 327 -5.15 -5.68 26.99
C HIS A 327 -4.03 -6.15 27.92
N ILE A 328 -4.32 -6.31 29.20
CA ILE A 328 -3.40 -6.90 30.17
C ILE A 328 -4.01 -8.19 30.70
N TRP A 329 -3.31 -9.29 30.52
CA TRP A 329 -3.73 -10.62 30.98
C TRP A 329 -2.83 -11.08 32.11
N ASP A 330 -3.45 -11.42 33.24
CA ASP A 330 -2.81 -12.11 34.34
C ASP A 330 -3.11 -13.61 34.23
N GLN A 331 -2.06 -14.40 33.97
CA GLN A 331 -2.18 -15.85 33.76
C GLN A 331 -2.55 -16.62 35.04
N GLU A 332 -2.17 -16.13 36.22
CA GLU A 332 -2.41 -16.83 37.49
C GLU A 332 -3.88 -16.74 37.91
N THR A 333 -4.49 -15.59 37.63
CA THR A 333 -5.89 -15.29 37.97
C THR A 333 -6.85 -15.47 36.78
N ASP A 334 -6.34 -15.79 35.60
CA ASP A 334 -7.04 -15.77 34.29
C ASP A 334 -7.88 -14.50 34.07
N THR A 335 -7.34 -13.35 34.48
CA THR A 335 -8.05 -12.06 34.39
C THR A 335 -7.51 -11.23 33.22
N LEU A 336 -8.40 -10.88 32.29
CA LEU A 336 -8.11 -9.98 31.18
C LEU A 336 -8.73 -8.61 31.44
N THR A 337 -7.90 -7.57 31.48
CA THR A 337 -8.34 -6.18 31.59
C THR A 337 -8.05 -5.44 30.30
N HIS A 338 -8.93 -4.50 29.92
CA HIS A 338 -8.79 -3.69 28.71
C HIS A 338 -8.77 -2.21 29.10
N THR A 339 -7.82 -1.47 28.54
CA THR A 339 -7.80 0.00 28.54
C THR A 339 -7.45 0.53 27.16
N THR A 340 -7.82 1.77 26.89
CA THR A 340 -7.58 2.42 25.61
C THR A 340 -7.48 3.92 25.82
N TYR A 341 -6.71 4.58 24.96
CA TYR A 341 -6.69 6.03 24.84
C TYR A 341 -6.98 6.41 23.39
N MET A 342 -7.95 7.30 23.18
CA MET A 342 -8.28 7.91 21.89
C MET A 342 -8.08 9.41 21.99
N HIS A 343 -7.30 9.98 21.08
CA HIS A 343 -7.17 11.44 21.00
C HIS A 343 -8.38 12.05 20.29
N GLU A 344 -9.36 12.53 21.06
CA GLU A 344 -10.59 13.10 20.49
C GLU A 344 -10.42 14.57 20.03
N ASP A 345 -9.43 15.27 20.56
CA ASP A 345 -9.11 16.65 20.17
C ASP A 345 -8.29 16.70 18.87
N ILE A 346 -8.98 16.47 17.75
CA ILE A 346 -8.42 16.43 16.39
C ILE A 346 -7.65 17.69 15.96
N GLY A 347 -7.69 18.78 16.73
CA GLY A 347 -6.94 20.01 16.47
C GLY A 347 -5.56 20.05 17.13
N THR A 348 -5.25 19.11 18.04
CA THR A 348 -4.01 19.10 18.82
C THR A 348 -3.11 17.92 18.48
N ASP A 349 -1.84 18.03 18.87
CA ASP A 349 -0.86 16.96 18.65
C ASP A 349 -1.09 15.81 19.64
N PRO A 350 -1.39 14.58 19.16
CA PRO A 350 -1.71 13.45 20.03
C PRO A 350 -0.50 12.88 20.78
N ARG A 351 0.74 13.11 20.33
CA ARG A 351 1.90 12.30 20.73
C ARG A 351 2.19 12.33 22.23
N SER A 352 2.21 13.52 22.83
CA SER A 352 2.46 13.66 24.28
C SER A 352 1.38 12.95 25.11
N ALA A 353 0.11 13.14 24.76
CA ALA A 353 -1.00 12.53 25.50
C ALA A 353 -1.04 10.99 25.31
N VAL A 354 -0.77 10.49 24.10
CA VAL A 354 -0.61 9.05 23.85
C VAL A 354 0.46 8.45 24.76
N LEU A 355 1.65 9.07 24.83
CA LEU A 355 2.75 8.58 25.66
C LEU A 355 2.45 8.69 27.16
N PHE A 356 1.82 9.79 27.60
CA PHE A 356 1.38 9.98 28.98
C PHE A 356 0.48 8.85 29.45
N HIS A 357 -0.57 8.56 28.69
CA HIS A 357 -1.54 7.54 29.03
C HIS A 357 -0.90 6.14 28.95
N LEU A 358 -0.11 5.86 27.92
CA LEU A 358 0.56 4.57 27.78
C LEU A 358 1.52 4.27 28.92
N GLN A 359 2.33 5.26 29.34
CA GLN A 359 3.26 5.10 30.47
C GLN A 359 2.52 4.81 31.78
N LYS A 360 1.35 5.42 31.98
CA LYS A 360 0.51 5.20 33.16
C LYS A 360 -0.12 3.81 33.15
N ASP A 361 -0.54 3.34 31.98
CA ASP A 361 -1.31 2.11 31.84
C ASP A 361 -0.44 0.85 31.77
N LEU A 362 0.83 0.95 31.37
CA LEU A 362 1.76 -0.17 31.29
C LEU A 362 2.42 -0.50 32.64
N PRO A 363 2.25 -1.73 33.19
CA PRO A 363 2.97 -2.17 34.37
C PRO A 363 4.47 -2.29 34.12
N ARG A 364 5.29 -1.98 35.13
CA ARG A 364 6.76 -2.09 35.03
C ARG A 364 7.19 -3.55 34.87
N GLY A 365 8.12 -3.81 33.95
CA GLY A 365 8.73 -5.12 33.76
C GLY A 365 7.83 -6.19 33.14
N ILE A 366 6.65 -5.82 32.64
CA ILE A 366 5.74 -6.72 31.92
C ILE A 366 6.29 -7.11 30.54
N THR A 367 5.97 -8.28 30.01
CA THR A 367 6.14 -8.59 28.59
C THR A 367 5.06 -7.87 27.78
N ILE A 368 5.46 -7.20 26.71
CA ILE A 368 4.56 -6.54 25.75
C ILE A 368 4.54 -7.35 24.46
N PHE A 369 3.38 -7.84 24.08
CA PHE A 369 3.14 -8.47 22.80
C PHE A 369 2.54 -7.48 21.82
N SER A 370 3.08 -7.48 20.61
CA SER A 370 2.53 -6.78 19.45
C SER A 370 2.64 -7.69 18.22
N PHE A 371 1.82 -7.42 17.19
CA PHE A 371 1.88 -8.17 15.95
C PHE A 371 2.72 -7.41 14.93
N ASN A 372 3.97 -7.83 14.72
CA ASN A 372 5.00 -7.06 14.01
C ASN A 372 5.47 -5.82 14.80
N ASP A 373 6.02 -6.08 15.98
CA ASP A 373 6.46 -5.12 17.01
C ASP A 373 7.35 -3.95 16.55
N PHE A 374 7.95 -4.05 15.37
CA PHE A 374 8.69 -2.96 14.74
C PHE A 374 7.86 -1.69 14.64
N PHE A 375 6.57 -1.80 14.30
CA PHE A 375 5.71 -0.64 14.13
C PHE A 375 5.41 0.04 15.47
N GLU A 376 4.98 -0.70 16.48
CA GLU A 376 4.67 -0.17 17.81
C GLU A 376 5.92 0.45 18.47
N LYS A 377 7.07 -0.21 18.32
CA LYS A 377 8.37 0.33 18.75
C LYS A 377 8.70 1.65 18.06
N LEU A 378 8.52 1.72 16.74
CA LEU A 378 8.79 2.93 15.96
C LEU A 378 7.89 4.08 16.41
N ILE A 379 6.60 3.83 16.64
CA ILE A 379 5.63 4.82 17.12
C ILE A 379 6.08 5.44 18.44
N ILE A 380 6.42 4.60 19.43
CA ILE A 380 6.83 5.07 20.76
C ILE A 380 8.15 5.82 20.66
N GLN A 381 9.13 5.27 19.94
CA GLN A 381 10.44 5.89 19.76
C GLN A 381 10.35 7.26 19.08
N GLU A 382 9.65 7.37 17.95
CA GLU A 382 9.52 8.63 17.22
C GLU A 382 8.74 9.68 18.01
N SER A 383 7.71 9.26 18.75
CA SER A 383 6.96 10.16 19.62
C SER A 383 7.83 10.66 20.78
N ALA A 384 8.62 9.78 21.43
CA ALA A 384 9.52 10.14 22.52
C ALA A 384 10.67 11.04 22.07
N ASN A 385 11.14 10.91 20.83
CA ASN A 385 12.14 11.82 20.27
C ASN A 385 11.64 13.26 20.13
N VAL A 386 10.32 13.46 19.96
CA VAL A 386 9.70 14.79 19.88
C VAL A 386 9.24 15.31 21.23
N VAL A 387 8.98 14.41 22.18
CA VAL A 387 8.56 14.73 23.54
C VAL A 387 9.59 14.12 24.53
N PRO A 388 10.75 14.78 24.74
CA PRO A 388 11.93 14.15 25.35
C PRO A 388 11.75 13.64 26.79
N GLU A 389 10.71 14.12 27.50
CA GLU A 389 10.36 13.64 28.84
C GLU A 389 10.01 12.14 28.86
N TYR A 390 9.65 11.55 27.72
CA TYR A 390 9.35 10.12 27.58
C TYR A 390 10.51 9.27 27.07
N LEU A 391 11.72 9.83 26.90
CA LEU A 391 12.88 9.05 26.45
C LEU A 391 13.24 7.95 27.47
N GLU A 392 13.22 8.25 28.78
CA GLU A 392 13.48 7.26 29.82
C GLU A 392 12.42 6.15 29.81
N PHE A 393 11.15 6.52 29.59
CA PHE A 393 10.08 5.56 29.43
C PHE A 393 10.34 4.62 28.24
N TRP A 394 10.65 5.16 27.05
CA TRP A 394 11.01 4.35 25.88
C TRP A 394 12.17 3.40 26.16
N GLU A 395 13.25 3.89 26.75
CA GLU A 395 14.42 3.08 27.09
C GLU A 395 14.08 1.93 28.03
N SER A 396 13.12 2.13 28.95
CA SER A 396 12.66 1.09 29.88
C SER A 396 11.80 0.01 29.23
N VAL A 397 11.02 0.34 28.18
CA VAL A 397 10.04 -0.60 27.58
C VAL A 397 10.51 -1.29 26.30
N LYS A 398 11.49 -0.74 25.58
CA LYS A 398 11.88 -1.26 24.25
C LYS A 398 12.29 -2.74 24.23
N SER A 399 12.88 -3.24 25.31
CA SER A 399 13.32 -4.64 25.45
C SER A 399 12.23 -5.56 26.00
N MET A 400 11.09 -5.02 26.43
CA MET A 400 9.95 -5.79 26.94
C MET A 400 9.09 -6.39 25.82
N PHE A 401 9.27 -5.92 24.58
CA PHE A 401 8.49 -6.34 23.42
C PHE A 401 8.90 -7.71 22.88
N ILE A 402 7.91 -8.52 22.52
CA ILE A 402 8.05 -9.77 21.77
C ILE A 402 7.09 -9.76 20.57
N ASP A 403 7.60 -10.07 19.37
CA ASP A 403 6.80 -10.12 18.14
C ASP A 403 5.97 -11.42 18.07
N LEU A 404 4.65 -11.31 18.20
CA LEU A 404 3.73 -12.45 18.01
C LEU A 404 3.53 -12.85 16.55
N ALA A 405 3.93 -12.02 15.59
CA ALA A 405 3.90 -12.39 14.18
C ALA A 405 5.04 -13.34 13.80
N LEU A 406 6.15 -13.32 14.54
CA LEU A 406 7.37 -14.07 14.19
C LEU A 406 7.13 -15.59 14.07
N PRO A 407 6.44 -16.27 15.01
CA PRO A 407 6.15 -17.70 14.89
C PRO A 407 5.41 -18.07 13.60
N PHE A 408 4.51 -17.22 13.13
CA PHE A 408 3.76 -17.44 11.90
C PHE A 408 4.55 -17.07 10.65
N LYS A 409 5.34 -15.98 10.69
CA LYS A 409 6.24 -15.57 9.59
C LYS A 409 7.30 -16.64 9.31
N LYS A 410 7.73 -17.37 10.34
CA LYS A 410 8.72 -18.46 10.27
C LYS A 410 8.09 -19.85 10.11
N LEU A 411 6.76 -19.95 10.09
CA LEU A 411 6.00 -21.20 10.03
C LEU A 411 6.36 -22.18 11.16
N TRP A 412 6.72 -21.67 12.35
CA TRP A 412 6.72 -22.49 13.57
C TRP A 412 5.30 -22.86 13.97
N VAL A 413 4.34 -21.99 13.63
CA VAL A 413 2.91 -22.27 13.67
C VAL A 413 2.36 -21.97 12.28
N TYR A 414 1.67 -22.94 11.68
CA TYR A 414 1.03 -22.76 10.39
C TYR A 414 -0.29 -23.52 10.32
N HIS A 415 -1.39 -22.77 10.14
CA HIS A 415 -2.70 -23.30 9.82
C HIS A 415 -2.94 -23.24 8.30
N PRO A 416 -3.52 -24.27 7.65
CA PRO A 416 -3.75 -24.27 6.21
C PRO A 416 -4.58 -23.07 5.73
N GLY A 417 -5.56 -22.64 6.53
CA GLY A 417 -6.36 -21.43 6.28
C GLY A 417 -5.56 -20.12 6.10
N GLN A 418 -4.29 -20.07 6.51
CA GLN A 418 -3.41 -18.92 6.27
C GLN A 418 -3.08 -18.71 4.79
N ASN A 419 -3.14 -19.75 3.94
CA ASN A 419 -2.84 -19.65 2.49
C ASN A 419 -1.51 -18.90 2.20
N GLY A 420 -0.48 -19.21 2.99
CA GLY A 420 0.85 -18.59 2.93
C GLY A 420 0.96 -17.15 3.41
N LYS A 421 -0.12 -16.56 3.95
CA LYS A 421 -0.12 -15.22 4.56
C LYS A 421 0.19 -15.31 6.05
N ALA A 422 0.62 -14.18 6.61
CA ALA A 422 1.03 -14.09 8.02
C ALA A 422 0.65 -12.75 8.68
N SER A 423 -0.44 -12.13 8.24
CA SER A 423 -1.03 -10.96 8.91
C SER A 423 -2.05 -11.41 9.96
N LEU A 424 -2.24 -10.61 11.02
CA LEU A 424 -3.17 -10.91 12.10
C LEU A 424 -4.57 -11.22 11.58
N LYS A 425 -5.08 -10.41 10.66
CA LYS A 425 -6.38 -10.59 9.98
C LYS A 425 -6.59 -11.97 9.34
N GLU A 426 -5.53 -12.60 8.85
CA GLU A 426 -5.61 -13.91 8.20
C GLU A 426 -5.40 -15.06 9.20
N ILE A 427 -4.64 -14.79 10.28
CA ILE A 427 -4.31 -15.76 11.31
C ILE A 427 -5.43 -15.87 12.35
N LEU A 428 -5.99 -14.76 12.83
CA LEU A 428 -6.98 -14.73 13.90
C LEU A 428 -8.22 -15.61 13.60
N PRO A 429 -8.82 -15.58 12.39
CA PRO A 429 -9.96 -16.44 12.06
C PRO A 429 -9.60 -17.92 11.92
N CYS A 430 -8.31 -18.27 11.81
CA CYS A 430 -7.86 -19.66 11.78
C CYS A 430 -7.85 -20.31 13.18
N PHE A 431 -7.83 -19.49 14.24
CA PHE A 431 -7.67 -19.98 15.62
C PHE A 431 -8.77 -19.49 16.56
N SER A 432 -9.71 -18.68 16.08
CA SER A 432 -10.84 -18.15 16.87
C SER A 432 -12.06 -17.91 16.00
N GLN A 433 -13.22 -17.70 16.63
CA GLN A 433 -14.43 -17.24 15.94
C GLN A 433 -14.43 -15.72 15.70
N GLU A 434 -13.46 -15.01 16.28
CA GLU A 434 -13.32 -13.57 16.13
C GLU A 434 -12.71 -13.24 14.77
N SER A 435 -13.25 -12.19 14.16
CA SER A 435 -12.71 -11.63 12.94
C SER A 435 -13.20 -10.20 12.78
N HIS A 436 -12.51 -9.41 11.94
CA HIS A 436 -12.95 -8.06 11.58
C HIS A 436 -14.22 -8.04 10.71
N PHE A 437 -14.87 -9.20 10.52
CA PHE A 437 -16.12 -9.30 9.79
C PHE A 437 -17.26 -8.66 10.61
N GLY A 438 -17.89 -7.63 10.06
CA GLY A 438 -18.96 -6.88 10.72
C GLY A 438 -18.57 -5.49 11.20
N LEU A 439 -17.26 -5.18 11.29
CA LEU A 439 -16.80 -3.83 11.55
C LEU A 439 -16.94 -2.92 10.32
N THR A 440 -17.17 -1.62 10.56
CA THR A 440 -17.14 -0.58 9.52
C THR A 440 -15.73 -0.45 8.96
N ILE A 441 -14.72 -0.35 9.83
CA ILE A 441 -13.30 -0.27 9.51
C ILE A 441 -12.70 -1.68 9.54
N ARG A 442 -11.99 -2.06 8.48
CA ARG A 442 -11.52 -3.45 8.28
C ARG A 442 -10.06 -3.58 7.87
N GLU A 443 -9.39 -2.45 7.70
CA GLU A 443 -8.01 -2.34 7.24
C GLU A 443 -7.37 -1.11 7.89
N GLY A 444 -6.11 -1.19 8.32
CA GLY A 444 -5.39 -0.04 8.90
C GLY A 444 -5.31 1.18 7.97
N GLN A 445 -5.34 0.98 6.65
CA GLN A 445 -5.41 2.10 5.69
C GLN A 445 -6.73 2.87 5.76
N ASP A 446 -7.84 2.18 6.05
CA ASP A 446 -9.12 2.84 6.25
C ASP A 446 -9.12 3.56 7.60
N ALA A 447 -8.63 2.93 8.68
CA ALA A 447 -8.50 3.58 9.99
C ALA A 447 -7.72 4.92 9.90
N ASN A 448 -6.55 4.88 9.27
CA ASN A 448 -5.73 6.03 8.96
C ASN A 448 -6.48 7.12 8.18
N TYR A 449 -7.18 6.73 7.10
CA TYR A 449 -7.97 7.65 6.28
C TYR A 449 -9.11 8.29 7.07
N GLN A 450 -9.84 7.51 7.87
CA GLN A 450 -10.99 7.99 8.62
C GLN A 450 -10.58 9.07 9.62
N TYR A 451 -9.51 8.82 10.40
CA TYR A 451 -9.02 9.82 11.36
C TYR A 451 -8.44 11.05 10.66
N LEU A 452 -7.66 10.88 9.58
CA LEU A 452 -7.18 12.01 8.78
C LEU A 452 -8.32 12.82 8.15
N ARG A 453 -9.43 12.17 7.76
CA ARG A 453 -10.64 12.85 7.27
C ARG A 453 -11.23 13.75 8.35
N LEU A 454 -11.31 13.29 9.59
CA LEU A 454 -11.81 14.11 10.71
C LEU A 454 -11.00 15.39 10.86
N ILE A 455 -9.67 15.33 10.68
CA ILE A 455 -8.80 16.50 10.75
C ILE A 455 -9.00 17.44 9.55
N LYS A 456 -9.06 16.88 8.33
CA LYS A 456 -8.96 17.66 7.07
C LYS A 456 -10.30 18.12 6.52
N LYS A 457 -11.43 17.57 6.98
CA LYS A 457 -12.76 17.87 6.46
C LYS A 457 -13.69 18.29 7.58
N GLN A 458 -14.63 19.17 7.24
CA GLN A 458 -15.75 19.47 8.13
C GLN A 458 -16.68 18.25 8.16
N VAL A 459 -16.96 17.78 9.37
CA VAL A 459 -17.85 16.65 9.66
C VAL A 459 -18.79 17.06 10.79
N THR A 460 -19.96 16.43 10.87
CA THR A 460 -20.87 16.69 11.99
C THR A 460 -20.34 16.07 13.28
N ALA A 461 -20.83 16.53 14.44
CA ALA A 461 -20.45 15.97 15.73
C ALA A 461 -20.83 14.48 15.84
N GLU A 462 -21.99 14.10 15.26
CA GLU A 462 -22.47 12.72 15.22
C GLU A 462 -21.58 11.84 14.35
N GLU A 463 -21.15 12.34 13.18
CA GLU A 463 -20.22 11.60 12.33
C GLU A 463 -18.87 11.43 13.01
N LYS A 464 -18.33 12.50 13.62
CA LYS A 464 -17.08 12.44 14.39
C LYS A 464 -17.16 11.37 15.47
N LYS A 465 -18.21 11.41 16.29
CA LYS A 465 -18.42 10.43 17.37
C LYS A 465 -18.45 8.99 16.82
N ARG A 466 -19.25 8.73 15.79
CA ARG A 466 -19.34 7.40 15.16
C ARG A 466 -17.99 6.90 14.66
N VAL A 467 -17.23 7.74 13.95
CA VAL A 467 -15.92 7.36 13.42
C VAL A 467 -14.93 7.03 14.55
N LEU A 468 -14.92 7.82 15.63
CA LEU A 468 -14.06 7.54 16.78
C LEU A 468 -14.45 6.22 17.48
N GLU A 469 -15.74 5.93 17.63
CA GLU A 469 -16.24 4.66 18.18
C GLU A 469 -15.85 3.46 17.29
N ASP A 470 -15.99 3.59 15.97
CA ASP A 470 -15.57 2.56 15.01
C ASP A 470 -14.06 2.29 15.07
N LEU A 471 -13.25 3.35 15.23
CA LEU A 471 -11.79 3.24 15.37
C LEU A 471 -11.39 2.53 16.67
N ILE A 472 -12.03 2.87 17.80
CA ILE A 472 -11.80 2.21 19.08
C ILE A 472 -12.16 0.72 18.98
N ALA A 473 -13.30 0.39 18.37
CA ALA A 473 -13.73 -0.99 18.21
C ALA A 473 -12.74 -1.81 17.34
N TYR A 474 -12.23 -1.22 16.27
CA TYR A 474 -11.22 -1.84 15.40
C TYR A 474 -9.92 -2.14 16.15
N CYS A 475 -9.30 -1.13 16.79
CA CYS A 475 -8.04 -1.30 17.52
C CYS A 475 -8.20 -2.22 18.75
N LYS A 476 -9.38 -2.19 19.40
CA LYS A 476 -9.71 -3.14 20.47
C LYS A 476 -9.66 -4.58 19.97
N LEU A 477 -10.24 -4.86 18.80
CA LEU A 477 -10.22 -6.20 18.23
C LEU A 477 -8.80 -6.66 17.90
N ASP A 478 -7.92 -5.79 17.41
CA ASP A 478 -6.54 -6.14 17.10
C ASP A 478 -5.75 -6.56 18.36
N SER A 479 -5.77 -5.74 19.41
CA SER A 479 -5.14 -6.11 20.69
C SER A 479 -5.80 -7.33 21.38
N TYR A 480 -7.11 -7.51 21.26
CA TYR A 480 -7.81 -8.70 21.76
C TYR A 480 -7.43 -9.96 20.96
N GLY A 481 -7.27 -9.82 19.64
CA GLY A 481 -6.81 -10.88 18.77
C GLY A 481 -5.43 -11.39 19.15
N LEU A 482 -4.53 -10.50 19.58
CA LEU A 482 -3.22 -10.89 20.12
C LEU A 482 -3.34 -11.76 21.37
N PHE A 483 -4.23 -11.40 22.29
CA PHE A 483 -4.54 -12.22 23.47
C PHE A 483 -5.03 -13.60 23.07
N LEU A 484 -6.00 -13.70 22.16
CA LEU A 484 -6.54 -14.98 21.70
C LEU A 484 -5.48 -15.87 21.06
N ILE A 485 -4.60 -15.29 20.24
CA ILE A 485 -3.49 -16.00 19.63
C ILE A 485 -2.54 -16.51 20.71
N TYR A 486 -2.10 -15.65 21.63
CA TYR A 486 -1.17 -16.07 22.66
C TYR A 486 -1.78 -17.11 23.61
N ARG A 487 -3.04 -16.97 24.00
CA ARG A 487 -3.78 -17.97 24.79
C ARG A 487 -3.78 -19.33 24.08
N MET A 488 -4.08 -19.35 22.78
CA MET A 488 -4.03 -20.58 21.98
C MET A 488 -2.63 -21.20 21.95
N LEU A 489 -1.57 -20.39 21.84
CA LEU A 489 -0.19 -20.88 21.91
C LEU A 489 0.10 -21.52 23.27
N GLN A 490 -0.29 -20.88 24.38
CA GLN A 490 -0.11 -21.41 25.74
C GLN A 490 -0.85 -22.73 25.96
N GLU A 491 -2.10 -22.82 25.52
CA GLU A 491 -2.90 -24.04 25.62
C GLU A 491 -2.23 -25.21 24.88
N ARG A 492 -1.76 -24.98 23.65
CA ARG A 492 -1.07 -26.00 22.85
C ARG A 492 0.30 -26.39 23.41
N LEU A 493 1.04 -25.46 24.02
CA LEU A 493 2.30 -25.77 24.69
C LEU A 493 2.11 -26.63 25.95
N SER A 494 0.97 -26.48 26.62
CA SER A 494 0.64 -27.17 27.87
C SER A 494 0.15 -28.61 27.67
N VAL A 495 -0.30 -28.99 26.47
CA VAL A 495 -0.68 -30.37 26.15
C VAL A 495 0.60 -31.21 26.01
N ILE A 496 0.76 -32.20 26.89
CA ILE A 496 1.90 -33.13 26.94
C ILE A 496 1.90 -34.07 25.75
#